data_AF-A0A286G7P8-F1
#
_entry.id   AF-A0A286G7P8-F1
#
_cell.length_a   1.000
_cell.length_b   1.000
_cell.length_c   1.000
_cell.angle_alpha   90.00
_cell.angle_beta   90.00
_cell.angle_gamma   90.00
#
_symmetry.space_group_name_H-M   'P 1'
#
loop_
_entity.id
_entity.type
_entity.pdbx_description
1 polymer ?
#
loop_
_entity_poly.entity_id
_entity_poly.type
_entity_poly.pdbx_seq_one_letter_code
_entity_poly.pdbx_strand_id
1 'polypeptide(L)'
;MAVLLTTGQAATELDFAITTLRRLIRADVLPGLSHRGVRVMIPLDVVQALHQRPHAPLHRLDAREIAVLRVDAARRVDENDRTWIGYAPHLGAVHLLKSLRGWWRCDPASIAAAGLLPVTLSGYVVAVLTGLDTWQRNDQGRYAFPAARLAGYVTDLATPRLVITARTDSDRQLAELLLGTRLASQSGGAIAYVTTTSAD
;
A
#
# COMPACT_ATOMS: atom_id res chain seq x y z
N MET A 1 -13.88 -6.73 -28.56
CA MET A 1 -12.42 -6.68 -28.33
C MET A 1 -12.15 -5.72 -27.19
N ALA A 2 -11.39 -6.11 -26.17
CA ALA A 2 -10.98 -5.17 -25.12
C ALA A 2 -10.00 -4.14 -25.70
N VAL A 3 -10.21 -2.85 -25.39
CA VAL A 3 -9.27 -1.78 -25.75
C VAL A 3 -8.03 -1.93 -24.87
N LEU A 4 -6.85 -1.93 -25.48
CA LEU A 4 -5.58 -2.09 -24.78
C LEU A 4 -4.73 -0.83 -24.93
N LEU A 5 -4.22 -0.33 -23.82
CA LEU A 5 -3.33 0.82 -23.75
C LEU A 5 -1.88 0.37 -23.53
N THR A 6 -0.94 1.08 -24.14
CA THR A 6 0.47 0.97 -23.72
C THR A 6 0.67 1.60 -22.35
N THR A 7 1.75 1.26 -21.66
CA THR A 7 2.10 1.89 -20.36
C THR A 7 2.15 3.42 -20.44
N GLY A 8 2.59 4.00 -21.56
CA GLY A 8 2.61 5.46 -21.73
C GLY A 8 1.20 6.06 -21.75
N GLN A 9 0.32 5.50 -22.59
CA GLN A 9 -1.07 5.95 -22.69
C GLN A 9 -1.82 5.79 -21.36
N ALA A 10 -1.70 4.63 -20.72
CA ALA A 10 -2.33 4.39 -19.42
C ALA A 10 -1.81 5.32 -18.32
N ALA A 11 -0.53 5.69 -18.34
CA ALA A 11 0.03 6.65 -17.39
C ALA A 11 -0.57 8.04 -17.60
N THR A 12 -0.75 8.47 -18.86
CA THR A 12 -1.43 9.72 -19.20
C THR A 12 -2.88 9.73 -18.72
N GLU A 13 -3.64 8.66 -18.95
CA GLU A 13 -5.04 8.54 -18.48
C GLU A 13 -5.17 8.61 -16.95
N LEU A 14 -4.16 8.14 -16.22
CA LEU A 14 -4.14 8.17 -14.75
C LEU A 14 -3.55 9.45 -14.17
N ASP A 15 -3.07 10.38 -15.01
CA ASP A 15 -2.24 11.52 -14.61
C ASP A 15 -1.04 11.09 -13.72
N PHE A 16 -0.42 9.97 -14.09
CA PHE A 16 0.71 9.38 -13.40
C PHE A 16 2.01 9.59 -14.17
N ALA A 17 3.11 9.73 -13.43
CA ALA A 17 4.42 9.45 -13.99
C ALA A 17 4.47 7.97 -14.45
N ILE A 18 5.07 7.71 -15.62
CA ILE A 18 5.22 6.34 -16.16
C ILE A 18 5.90 5.41 -15.14
N THR A 19 6.84 5.92 -14.33
CA THR A 19 7.51 5.14 -13.29
C THR A 19 6.56 4.70 -12.17
N THR A 20 5.55 5.51 -11.82
CA THR A 20 4.51 5.17 -10.84
C THR A 20 3.64 4.02 -11.34
N LEU A 21 3.22 4.05 -12.61
CA LEU A 21 2.45 2.96 -13.21
C LEU A 21 3.30 1.67 -13.36
N ARG A 22 4.58 1.79 -13.70
CA ARG A 22 5.50 0.63 -13.75
C ARG A 22 5.62 -0.07 -12.39
N ARG A 23 5.51 0.65 -11.27
CA ARG A 23 5.51 0.02 -9.93
C ARG A 23 4.26 -0.83 -9.71
N LEU A 24 3.08 -0.35 -10.14
CA LEU A 24 1.84 -1.14 -10.08
C LEU A 24 1.93 -2.41 -10.93
N ILE A 25 2.47 -2.30 -12.15
CA ILE A 25 2.71 -3.45 -13.03
C ILE A 25 3.65 -4.47 -12.37
N ARG A 26 4.79 -3.99 -11.84
CA ARG A 26 5.80 -4.87 -11.20
C ARG A 26 5.30 -5.55 -9.93
N ALA A 27 4.39 -4.90 -9.20
CA ALA A 27 3.81 -5.45 -8.00
C ALA A 27 2.72 -6.51 -8.30
N ASP A 28 2.37 -6.70 -9.57
CA ASP A 28 1.41 -7.72 -10.02
C ASP A 28 0.02 -7.55 -9.38
N VAL A 29 -0.45 -6.29 -9.32
CA VAL A 29 -1.76 -5.91 -8.73
C VAL A 29 -2.80 -5.54 -9.78
N LEU A 30 -2.47 -5.67 -11.07
CA LEU A 30 -3.35 -5.30 -12.19
C LEU A 30 -3.70 -6.56 -13.00
N PRO A 31 -4.98 -6.87 -13.21
CA PRO A 31 -5.38 -8.07 -13.95
C PRO A 31 -5.27 -7.87 -15.46
N GLY A 32 -5.22 -8.98 -16.20
CA GLY A 32 -5.39 -8.98 -17.65
C GLY A 32 -4.26 -8.30 -18.44
N LEU A 33 -3.11 -8.07 -17.81
CA LEU A 33 -1.93 -7.56 -18.51
C LEU A 33 -1.51 -8.53 -19.61
N SER A 34 -1.14 -8.00 -20.77
CA SER A 34 -0.60 -8.79 -21.88
C SER A 34 0.63 -8.13 -22.46
N HIS A 35 1.37 -8.85 -23.31
CA HIS A 35 2.59 -8.36 -23.91
C HIS A 35 2.48 -8.30 -25.44
N ARG A 36 3.00 -7.23 -26.03
CA ARG A 36 3.26 -7.12 -27.48
C ARG A 36 4.73 -6.78 -27.67
N GLY A 37 5.55 -7.81 -27.88
CA GLY A 37 7.00 -7.69 -27.79
C GLY A 37 7.43 -7.22 -26.39
N VAL A 38 8.22 -6.15 -26.33
CA VAL A 38 8.69 -5.56 -25.06
C VAL A 38 7.64 -4.67 -24.36
N ARG A 39 6.49 -4.41 -24.99
CA ARG A 39 5.48 -3.50 -24.45
C ARG A 39 4.48 -4.26 -23.59
N VAL A 40 4.26 -3.77 -22.37
CA VAL A 40 3.12 -4.18 -21.54
C VAL A 40 1.88 -3.44 -22.03
N MET A 41 0.83 -4.21 -22.29
CA MET A 41 -0.49 -3.76 -22.69
C MET A 41 -1.44 -3.91 -21.50
N ILE A 42 -2.15 -2.84 -21.18
CA ILE A 42 -3.03 -2.72 -20.02
C ILE A 42 -4.46 -2.57 -20.55
N PRO A 43 -5.43 -3.37 -20.08
CA PRO A 43 -6.84 -3.17 -20.43
C PRO A 43 -7.34 -1.77 -20.04
N LEU A 44 -8.10 -1.12 -20.92
CA LEU A 44 -8.63 0.22 -20.67
C LEU A 44 -9.56 0.26 -19.43
N ASP A 45 -10.38 -0.77 -19.26
CA ASP A 45 -11.27 -0.94 -18.10
C ASP A 45 -10.49 -1.02 -16.79
N VAL A 46 -9.30 -1.64 -16.78
CA VAL A 46 -8.39 -1.63 -15.63
C VAL A 46 -7.91 -0.21 -15.30
N VAL A 47 -7.52 0.56 -16.32
CA VAL A 47 -7.07 1.95 -16.15
C VAL A 47 -8.21 2.84 -15.64
N GLN A 48 -9.41 2.69 -16.19
CA GLN A 48 -10.60 3.41 -15.75
C GLN A 48 -10.97 3.06 -14.31
N ALA A 49 -10.92 1.77 -13.95
CA ALA A 49 -11.24 1.31 -12.60
C ALA A 49 -10.28 1.87 -11.54
N LEU A 50 -8.99 1.99 -11.87
CA LEU A 50 -7.98 2.64 -11.04
C LEU A 50 -8.29 4.14 -10.86
N HIS A 51 -8.55 4.85 -11.97
CA HIS A 51 -8.87 6.29 -11.95
C HIS A 51 -10.08 6.58 -11.05
N GLN A 52 -11.11 5.73 -11.13
CA GLN A 52 -12.36 5.84 -10.38
C GLN A 52 -12.29 5.35 -8.93
N ARG A 53 -11.13 4.86 -8.43
CA ARG A 53 -11.02 4.45 -7.03
C ARG A 53 -11.31 5.63 -6.11
N PRO A 54 -12.16 5.44 -5.07
CA PRO A 54 -12.46 6.51 -4.14
C PRO A 54 -11.23 6.90 -3.32
N HIS A 55 -11.18 8.15 -2.88
CA HIS A 55 -10.20 8.57 -1.88
C HIS A 55 -10.50 7.90 -0.53
N ALA A 56 -9.43 7.59 0.22
CA ALA A 56 -9.54 7.04 1.55
C ALA A 56 -10.39 7.98 2.44
N PRO A 57 -11.45 7.49 3.09
CA PRO A 57 -12.34 8.32 3.89
C PRO A 57 -11.73 8.61 5.27
N LEU A 58 -10.63 9.36 5.31
CA LEU A 58 -9.83 9.57 6.52
C LEU A 58 -10.61 10.24 7.66
N HIS A 59 -11.63 11.05 7.33
CA HIS A 59 -12.52 11.68 8.30
C HIS A 59 -13.29 10.68 9.18
N ARG A 60 -13.33 9.39 8.82
CA ARG A 60 -13.95 8.32 9.61
C ARG A 60 -12.99 7.65 10.59
N LEU A 61 -11.72 8.07 10.60
CA LEU A 61 -10.72 7.53 11.52
C LEU A 61 -10.70 8.36 12.81
N ASP A 62 -10.61 7.68 13.94
CA ASP A 62 -10.50 8.30 15.27
C ASP A 62 -9.05 8.70 15.60
N ALA A 63 -8.44 9.46 14.71
CA ALA A 63 -7.10 10.03 14.87
C ALA A 63 -7.08 11.36 14.13
N ARG A 64 -6.27 12.34 14.56
CA ARG A 64 -6.13 13.64 13.85
C ARG A 64 -5.15 13.59 12.67
N GLU A 65 -4.19 12.68 12.78
CA GLU A 65 -3.16 12.43 11.79
C GLU A 65 -2.86 10.94 11.80
N ILE A 66 -2.59 10.38 10.63
CA ILE A 66 -2.11 9.01 10.50
C ILE A 66 -0.79 8.98 9.74
N ALA A 67 0.06 8.03 10.13
CA ALA A 67 1.21 7.67 9.33
C ALA A 67 0.80 6.76 8.17
N VAL A 68 1.53 6.83 7.06
CA VAL A 68 1.36 6.01 5.86
C VAL A 68 2.70 5.41 5.48
N LEU A 69 2.77 4.09 5.36
CA LEU A 69 3.95 3.38 4.89
C LEU A 69 3.93 3.28 3.37
N ARG A 70 4.91 3.87 2.71
CA ARG A 70 5.07 3.80 1.26
C ARG A 70 6.03 2.69 0.90
N VAL A 71 5.62 1.87 -0.07
CA VAL A 71 6.41 0.73 -0.53
C VAL A 71 6.55 0.73 -2.05
N ASP A 72 7.52 -0.04 -2.51
CA ASP A 72 7.65 -0.43 -3.92
C ASP A 72 7.18 -1.89 -4.07
N ALA A 73 7.13 -2.37 -5.32
CA ALA A 73 6.94 -3.77 -5.63
C ALA A 73 7.96 -4.65 -4.88
N ALA A 74 7.53 -5.83 -4.44
CA ALA A 74 8.39 -6.71 -3.68
C ALA A 74 9.63 -7.10 -4.49
N ARG A 75 10.79 -7.05 -3.84
CA ARG A 75 12.06 -7.56 -4.38
C ARG A 75 12.74 -8.45 -3.37
N ARG A 76 13.51 -9.41 -3.85
CA ARG A 76 14.33 -10.25 -2.99
C ARG A 76 15.44 -9.45 -2.33
N VAL A 77 15.69 -9.75 -1.08
CA VAL A 77 16.82 -9.26 -0.28
C VAL A 77 17.40 -10.43 0.50
N ASP A 78 18.68 -10.33 0.83
CA ASP A 78 19.37 -11.30 1.68
C ASP A 78 19.68 -10.60 3.01
N GLU A 79 18.67 -10.55 3.89
CA GLU A 79 18.79 -10.01 5.24
C GLU A 79 18.36 -11.12 6.23
N ASN A 80 19.05 -11.22 7.37
CA ASN A 80 18.93 -12.34 8.31
C ASN A 80 17.49 -12.78 8.63
N ASP A 81 16.54 -11.83 8.71
CA ASP A 81 15.17 -12.10 9.14
C ASP A 81 14.12 -11.96 8.02
N ARG A 82 14.52 -11.61 6.79
CA ARG A 82 13.58 -11.44 5.66
C ARG A 82 14.22 -11.69 4.29
N THR A 83 13.48 -12.40 3.45
CA THR A 83 13.86 -12.70 2.06
C THR A 83 13.26 -11.72 1.04
N TRP A 84 12.36 -10.84 1.48
CA TRP A 84 11.64 -9.89 0.64
C TRP A 84 11.52 -8.54 1.34
N ILE A 85 11.53 -7.46 0.55
CA ILE A 85 11.13 -6.12 0.97
C ILE A 85 10.13 -5.57 -0.05
N GLY A 86 9.09 -4.89 0.42
CA GLY A 86 8.06 -4.29 -0.42
C GLY A 86 6.78 -5.13 -0.52
N TYR A 87 5.95 -4.82 -1.52
CA TYR A 87 4.62 -5.38 -1.66
C TYR A 87 4.48 -6.26 -2.91
N ALA A 88 3.98 -7.48 -2.73
CA ALA A 88 3.45 -8.29 -3.80
C ALA A 88 2.34 -9.22 -3.26
N PRO A 89 1.19 -9.32 -3.93
CA PRO A 89 0.03 -10.04 -3.42
C PRO A 89 0.25 -11.56 -3.35
N HIS A 90 1.12 -12.11 -4.20
CA HIS A 90 1.42 -13.55 -4.25
C HIS A 90 2.31 -14.05 -3.11
N LEU A 91 2.86 -13.18 -2.27
CA LEU A 91 3.67 -13.59 -1.11
C LEU A 91 2.83 -14.30 -0.02
N GLY A 92 1.52 -14.04 0.01
CA GLY A 92 0.64 -14.49 1.09
C GLY A 92 0.88 -13.74 2.40
N ALA A 93 -0.08 -13.81 3.32
CA ALA A 93 -0.13 -12.95 4.51
C ALA A 93 1.15 -12.99 5.39
N VAL A 94 1.71 -14.18 5.63
CA VAL A 94 2.87 -14.35 6.52
C VAL A 94 4.13 -13.70 5.93
N HIS A 95 4.44 -13.96 4.67
CA HIS A 95 5.62 -13.38 4.04
C HIS A 95 5.42 -11.90 3.71
N LEU A 96 4.20 -11.48 3.38
CA LEU A 96 3.86 -10.09 3.17
C LEU A 96 4.03 -9.26 4.45
N LEU A 97 3.58 -9.75 5.61
CA LEU A 97 3.82 -9.07 6.88
C LEU A 97 5.33 -8.91 7.15
N LYS A 98 6.13 -9.95 6.89
CA LYS A 98 7.60 -9.87 7.04
C LYS A 98 8.23 -8.87 6.06
N SER A 99 7.77 -8.81 4.81
CA SER A 99 8.32 -7.90 3.79
C SER A 99 7.93 -6.44 4.02
N LEU A 100 6.81 -6.21 4.71
CA LEU A 100 6.32 -4.91 5.12
C LEU A 100 6.85 -4.47 6.49
N ARG A 101 7.51 -5.35 7.25
CA ARG A 101 8.24 -4.96 8.47
C ARG A 101 9.59 -4.38 8.08
N GLY A 102 9.95 -3.29 8.73
CA GLY A 102 11.21 -2.61 8.47
C GLY A 102 11.60 -1.69 9.61
N TRP A 103 12.80 -1.13 9.47
CA TRP A 103 13.35 -0.11 10.34
C TRP A 103 13.19 1.25 9.67
N TRP A 104 12.28 2.07 10.19
CA TRP A 104 11.93 3.36 9.59
C TRP A 104 12.34 4.55 10.46
N ARG A 105 12.66 5.66 9.81
CA ARG A 105 12.66 6.95 10.49
C ARG A 105 11.22 7.42 10.56
N CYS A 106 10.70 7.56 11.77
CA CYS A 106 9.33 7.98 12.05
C CYS A 106 9.22 8.50 13.49
N ASP A 107 8.07 9.07 13.82
CA ASP A 107 7.60 9.28 15.17
C ASP A 107 6.78 8.06 15.58
N PRO A 108 7.32 7.15 16.41
CA PRO A 108 6.62 5.94 16.78
C PRO A 108 5.42 6.20 17.71
N ALA A 109 5.43 7.29 18.48
CA ALA A 109 4.33 7.62 19.39
C ALA A 109 3.08 8.03 18.60
N SER A 110 3.25 8.83 17.54
CA SER A 110 2.15 9.19 16.63
C SER A 110 1.58 7.98 15.90
N ILE A 111 2.43 7.04 15.45
CA ILE A 111 1.98 5.78 14.84
C ILE A 111 1.19 4.92 15.85
N ALA A 112 1.70 4.77 17.07
CA ALA A 112 1.06 4.00 18.11
C ALA A 112 -0.29 4.61 18.53
N ALA A 113 -0.37 5.94 18.64
CA ALA A 113 -1.60 6.66 18.97
C ALA A 113 -2.68 6.50 17.91
N ALA A 114 -2.31 6.49 16.61
CA ALA A 114 -3.25 6.22 15.53
C ALA A 114 -3.72 4.76 15.48
N GLY A 115 -2.92 3.81 15.99
CA GLY A 115 -3.27 2.39 16.07
C GLY A 115 -3.28 1.64 14.74
N LEU A 116 -3.07 2.33 13.61
CA LEU A 116 -3.07 1.76 12.27
C LEU A 116 -1.97 2.38 11.39
N LEU A 117 -1.53 1.63 10.38
CA LEU A 117 -0.56 2.06 9.38
C LEU A 117 -0.99 1.53 8.01
N PRO A 118 -1.65 2.37 7.18
CA PRO A 118 -1.95 2.03 5.80
C PRO A 118 -0.64 1.92 5.01
N VAL A 119 -0.57 0.90 4.18
CA VAL A 119 0.56 0.65 3.29
C VAL A 119 0.14 1.03 1.89
N THR A 120 0.87 1.95 1.26
CA THR A 120 0.55 2.45 -0.07
C THR A 120 1.60 2.05 -1.11
N LEU A 121 1.09 1.64 -2.27
CA LEU A 121 1.86 1.44 -3.49
C LEU A 121 1.32 2.42 -4.53
N SER A 122 2.17 3.34 -5.00
CA SER A 122 1.78 4.33 -6.02
C SER A 122 0.49 5.12 -5.66
N GLY A 123 0.29 5.39 -4.38
CA GLY A 123 -0.87 6.15 -3.88
C GLY A 123 -2.15 5.33 -3.65
N TYR A 124 -2.13 4.01 -3.84
CA TYR A 124 -3.25 3.12 -3.48
C TYR A 124 -2.94 2.37 -2.20
N VAL A 125 -3.90 2.26 -1.29
CA VAL A 125 -3.76 1.45 -0.07
C VAL A 125 -3.84 -0.02 -0.46
N VAL A 126 -2.71 -0.72 -0.35
CA VAL A 126 -2.57 -2.14 -0.74
C VAL A 126 -2.52 -3.09 0.45
N ALA A 127 -2.20 -2.59 1.65
CA ALA A 127 -2.29 -3.34 2.89
C ALA A 127 -2.58 -2.40 4.08
N VAL A 128 -3.04 -2.96 5.19
CA VAL A 128 -3.24 -2.24 6.46
C VAL A 128 -2.55 -3.02 7.58
N LEU A 129 -1.69 -2.35 8.34
CA LEU A 129 -1.07 -2.90 9.55
C LEU A 129 -1.71 -2.32 10.81
N THR A 130 -1.87 -3.15 11.84
CA THR A 130 -2.36 -2.80 13.19
C THR A 130 -1.45 -3.39 14.27
N GLY A 131 -1.74 -3.19 15.56
CA GLY A 131 -0.90 -3.71 16.65
C GLY A 131 0.44 -2.99 16.76
N LEU A 132 0.39 -1.65 16.72
CA LEU A 132 1.54 -0.75 16.62
C LEU A 132 1.84 -0.05 17.95
N ASP A 133 1.26 -0.54 19.04
CA ASP A 133 1.35 0.00 20.41
C ASP A 133 2.75 -0.19 21.04
N THR A 134 3.54 -1.13 20.51
CA THR A 134 4.90 -1.39 20.96
C THR A 134 5.92 -1.20 19.83
N TRP A 135 7.05 -0.58 20.15
CA TRP A 135 8.13 -0.36 19.20
C TRP A 135 9.51 -0.59 19.81
N GLN A 136 10.47 -0.84 18.93
CA GLN A 136 11.90 -0.95 19.24
C GLN A 136 12.65 0.14 18.51
N ARG A 137 13.75 0.63 19.08
CA ARG A 137 14.67 1.57 18.45
C ARG A 137 16.01 0.89 18.23
N ASN A 138 16.58 1.02 17.03
CA ASN A 138 17.94 0.57 16.75
C ASN A 138 18.97 1.70 16.93
N ASP A 139 20.25 1.35 16.85
CA ASP A 139 21.38 2.27 17.02
C ASP A 139 21.43 3.40 15.98
N GLN A 140 20.71 3.25 14.86
CA GLN A 140 20.61 4.27 13.80
C GLN A 140 19.41 5.22 14.00
N GLY A 141 18.73 5.15 15.16
CA GLY A 141 17.55 5.96 15.46
C GLY A 141 16.33 5.62 14.60
N ARG A 142 16.24 4.40 14.10
CA ARG A 142 15.09 3.89 13.37
C ARG A 142 14.22 3.02 14.26
N TYR A 143 12.95 2.94 13.94
CA TYR A 143 11.96 2.21 14.71
C TYR A 143 11.37 1.03 13.93
N ALA A 144 11.05 -0.03 14.66
CA ALA A 144 10.33 -1.19 14.18
C ALA A 144 9.20 -1.53 15.15
N PHE A 145 8.10 -2.10 14.62
CA PHE A 145 6.90 -2.45 15.38
C PHE A 145 6.77 -3.98 15.42
N PRO A 146 7.33 -4.64 16.46
CA PRO A 146 7.46 -6.09 16.46
C PRO A 146 6.12 -6.82 16.60
N ALA A 147 5.13 -6.18 17.23
CA ALA A 147 3.77 -6.69 17.40
C ALA A 147 2.87 -6.43 16.19
N ALA A 148 3.37 -5.76 15.15
CA ALA A 148 2.57 -5.40 13.98
C ALA A 148 1.90 -6.63 13.36
N ARG A 149 0.63 -6.49 13.04
CA ARG A 149 -0.22 -7.51 12.41
C ARG A 149 -0.74 -6.99 11.09
N LEU A 150 -0.91 -7.88 10.12
CA LEU A 150 -1.58 -7.58 8.87
C LEU A 150 -3.09 -7.69 9.10
N ALA A 151 -3.84 -6.61 8.93
CA ALA A 151 -5.30 -6.61 9.01
C ALA A 151 -5.94 -7.06 7.69
N GLY A 152 -5.30 -6.71 6.57
CA GLY A 152 -5.66 -7.22 5.25
C GLY A 152 -4.82 -6.62 4.14
N TYR A 153 -5.00 -7.11 2.92
CA TYR A 153 -4.29 -6.67 1.72
C TYR A 153 -5.09 -6.88 0.42
N VAL A 154 -4.66 -6.25 -0.68
CA VAL A 154 -5.35 -6.28 -1.98
C VAL A 154 -4.60 -7.14 -2.99
N THR A 155 -5.27 -8.12 -3.61
CA THR A 155 -4.65 -8.93 -4.68
C THR A 155 -4.87 -8.37 -6.08
N ASP A 156 -5.87 -7.51 -6.27
CA ASP A 156 -6.23 -6.88 -7.54
C ASP A 156 -6.76 -5.48 -7.23
N LEU A 157 -6.16 -4.43 -7.77
CA LEU A 157 -6.60 -3.03 -7.55
C LEU A 157 -7.70 -2.56 -8.49
N ALA A 158 -7.85 -3.19 -9.66
CA ALA A 158 -8.88 -2.81 -10.64
C ALA A 158 -10.25 -3.30 -10.20
N THR A 159 -10.32 -4.55 -9.77
CA THR A 159 -11.46 -5.10 -9.03
C THR A 159 -10.99 -5.49 -7.64
N PRO A 160 -11.07 -4.58 -6.63
CA PRO A 160 -10.55 -4.82 -5.29
C PRO A 160 -10.92 -6.18 -4.71
N ARG A 161 -9.98 -7.12 -4.82
CA ARG A 161 -10.06 -8.42 -4.15
C ARG A 161 -9.28 -8.33 -2.86
N LEU A 162 -10.03 -8.29 -1.76
CA LEU A 162 -9.47 -8.13 -0.42
C LEU A 162 -9.22 -9.49 0.20
N VAL A 163 -8.05 -9.65 0.80
CA VAL A 163 -7.77 -10.74 1.72
C VAL A 163 -7.73 -10.15 3.12
N ILE A 164 -8.74 -10.44 3.93
CA ILE A 164 -8.84 -9.97 5.32
C ILE A 164 -8.23 -11.01 6.25
N THR A 165 -7.25 -10.58 7.03
CA THR A 165 -6.51 -11.39 8.00
C THR A 165 -6.70 -10.91 9.45
N ALA A 166 -7.47 -9.84 9.62
CA ALA A 166 -7.85 -9.27 10.90
C ALA A 166 -8.48 -10.32 11.84
N ARG A 167 -8.11 -10.22 13.12
CA ARG A 167 -8.63 -11.10 14.19
C ARG A 167 -9.70 -10.43 15.04
N THR A 168 -9.85 -9.12 14.93
CA THR A 168 -10.85 -8.32 15.64
C THR A 168 -11.75 -7.62 14.62
N ASP A 169 -12.97 -7.31 15.02
CA ASP A 169 -13.92 -6.61 14.15
C ASP A 169 -13.45 -5.18 13.84
N SER A 170 -12.78 -4.52 14.79
CA SER A 170 -12.19 -3.20 14.56
C SER A 170 -11.10 -3.23 13.49
N ASP A 171 -10.16 -4.19 13.56
CA ASP A 171 -9.10 -4.34 12.55
C ASP A 171 -9.70 -4.67 11.17
N ARG A 172 -10.77 -5.47 11.14
CA ARG A 172 -11.51 -5.80 9.91
C ARG A 172 -12.16 -4.56 9.30
N GLN A 173 -12.87 -3.77 10.11
CA GLN A 173 -13.53 -2.54 9.66
C GLN A 173 -12.51 -1.55 9.09
N LEU A 174 -11.34 -1.39 9.73
CA LEU A 174 -10.26 -0.54 9.20
C LEU A 174 -9.74 -1.04 7.86
N ALA A 175 -9.53 -2.35 7.71
CA ALA A 175 -9.08 -2.94 6.46
C ALA A 175 -10.13 -2.74 5.34
N GLU A 176 -11.40 -3.03 5.61
CA GLU A 176 -12.50 -2.84 4.65
C GLU A 176 -12.72 -1.37 4.28
N LEU A 177 -12.49 -0.45 5.21
CA LEU A 177 -12.60 0.99 4.99
C LEU A 177 -11.51 1.53 4.04
N LEU A 178 -10.29 1.01 4.15
CA LEU A 178 -9.11 1.62 3.52
C LEU A 178 -8.59 0.87 2.30
N LEU A 179 -8.67 -0.46 2.25
CA LEU A 179 -8.04 -1.23 1.18
C LEU A 179 -8.62 -0.90 -0.21
N GLY A 180 -7.72 -0.68 -1.18
CA GLY A 180 -8.07 -0.33 -2.56
C GLY A 180 -8.44 1.14 -2.77
N THR A 181 -8.47 1.95 -1.72
CA THR A 181 -8.71 3.40 -1.82
C THR A 181 -7.44 4.16 -2.24
N ARG A 182 -7.63 5.39 -2.74
CA ARG A 182 -6.55 6.32 -3.05
C ARG A 182 -6.17 7.13 -1.81
N LEU A 183 -4.90 7.09 -1.44
CA LEU A 183 -4.34 7.85 -0.33
C LEU A 183 -3.07 8.57 -0.79
N ALA A 184 -3.21 9.85 -1.09
CA ALA A 184 -2.09 10.71 -1.44
C ALA A 184 -1.22 10.98 -0.20
N SER A 185 0.10 10.96 -0.36
CA SER A 185 1.05 11.32 0.70
C SER A 185 2.28 12.00 0.11
N GLN A 186 2.75 13.08 0.75
CA GLN A 186 3.85 13.92 0.26
C GLN A 186 5.24 13.27 0.49
N SER A 187 6.23 13.65 -0.33
CA SER A 187 7.57 13.02 -0.41
C SER A 187 8.50 13.36 0.77
N GLY A 188 9.40 12.43 1.13
CA GLY A 188 10.43 12.64 2.17
C GLY A 188 11.06 11.36 2.77
N GLY A 189 10.41 10.20 2.66
CA GLY A 189 10.87 8.94 3.25
C GLY A 189 9.87 7.79 3.14
N ALA A 190 10.16 6.63 3.75
CA ALA A 190 9.25 5.48 3.72
C ALA A 190 7.93 5.77 4.45
N ILE A 191 7.97 6.52 5.55
CA ILE A 191 6.79 6.98 6.29
C ILE A 191 6.46 8.40 5.85
N ALA A 192 5.18 8.66 5.62
CA ALA A 192 4.60 9.99 5.46
C ALA A 192 3.47 10.18 6.47
N TYR A 193 3.09 11.42 6.76
CA TYR A 193 1.98 11.74 7.67
C TYR A 193 0.90 12.49 6.90
N VAL A 194 -0.36 12.17 7.20
CA VAL A 194 -1.53 12.73 6.53
C VAL A 194 -2.57 13.09 7.59
N THR A 195 -3.06 14.33 7.56
CA THR A 195 -4.15 14.77 8.43
C THR A 195 -5.46 14.11 8.02
N THR A 196 -6.25 13.70 9.01
CA THR A 196 -7.51 12.97 8.77
C THR A 196 -8.72 13.89 8.63
N THR A 197 -8.62 15.07 9.22
CA THR A 197 -9.50 16.21 8.98
C THR A 197 -8.82 17.08 7.92
N SER A 198 -9.48 17.30 6.79
CA SER A 198 -9.12 18.47 5.98
C SER A 198 -9.37 19.69 6.87
N ALA A 199 -8.39 20.59 6.99
CA ALA A 199 -8.75 21.96 7.25
C ALA A 199 -9.60 22.39 6.05
N ASP A 200 -10.86 22.74 6.30
CA ASP A 200 -11.72 23.40 5.30
C ASP A 200 -11.04 24.66 4.75
#